data_AF-A0A6P3RNZ3-F1
#
_entry.id   AF-A0A6P3RNZ3-F1
#
_cell.length_a   1.000
_cell.length_b   1.000
_cell.length_c   1.000
_cell.angle_alpha   90.00
_cell.angle_beta   90.00
_cell.angle_gamma   90.00
#
_symmetry.space_group_name_H-M   'P 1'
#
loop_
_entity.id
_entity.type
_entity.pdbx_description
1 polymer ?
#
loop_
_entity_poly.entity_id
_entity_poly.type
_entity_poly.pdbx_seq_one_letter_code
_entity_poly.pdbx_strand_id
1 'polypeptide(L)'
;MQRAFSKCPPSRASRESLQELGRSLQECTEDMWLIEGALEVHLGEFHVRMKGLVGYARLCPGDQYEVLMRLGRQRWKLKGRIESDDSQTWDEEEKAFIPTLHENFEIKVTELRGLSSLAVGTVTCDITDFFTTRPHVIVVDITELGTIKLQLEVLWK
;
A
#
# COMPACT_ATOMS: atom_id res chain seq x y z
N MET A 1 1.95 -16.85 29.81
CA MET A 1 2.87 -17.88 30.32
C MET A 1 4.31 -17.40 30.51
N GLN A 2 5.02 -16.84 29.50
CA GLN A 2 6.39 -16.32 29.68
C GLN A 2 6.55 -15.37 30.88
N ARG A 3 5.64 -14.41 31.06
CA ARG A 3 5.64 -13.45 32.19
C ARG A 3 5.44 -14.10 33.58
N ALA A 4 4.91 -15.32 33.64
CA ALA A 4 4.70 -16.06 34.89
C ALA A 4 5.97 -16.82 35.29
N PHE A 5 6.68 -17.40 34.32
CA PHE A 5 7.96 -18.09 34.55
C PHE A 5 9.12 -17.13 34.84
N SER A 6 9.11 -15.91 34.29
CA SER A 6 10.15 -14.92 34.56
C SER A 6 10.05 -14.23 35.93
N LYS A 7 8.91 -14.36 36.62
CA LYS A 7 8.68 -13.82 37.97
C LYS A 7 8.92 -14.84 39.10
N CYS A 8 9.19 -16.11 38.78
CA CYS A 8 9.51 -17.15 39.75
C CYS A 8 11.04 -17.32 39.91
N PRO A 9 11.54 -17.83 41.05
CA PRO A 9 12.96 -18.19 41.20
C PRO A 9 13.38 -19.13 40.07
N PRO A 10 14.52 -18.90 39.38
CA PRO A 10 14.92 -19.69 38.23
C PRO A 10 15.31 -21.10 38.65
N SER A 11 14.34 -22.02 38.59
CA SER A 11 14.54 -23.45 38.72
C SER A 11 14.97 -24.07 37.38
N ARG A 12 15.61 -25.24 37.43
CA ARG A 12 15.94 -26.01 36.23
C ARG A 12 14.70 -26.28 35.37
N ALA A 13 13.61 -26.73 36.00
CA ALA A 13 12.34 -26.98 35.31
C ALA A 13 11.77 -25.72 34.65
N SER A 14 11.78 -24.57 35.33
CA SER A 14 11.31 -23.31 34.71
C SER A 14 12.17 -22.85 33.53
N ARG A 15 13.47 -23.15 33.54
CA ARG A 15 14.36 -22.85 32.41
C ARG A 15 14.09 -23.77 31.23
N GLU A 16 13.88 -25.06 31.49
CA GLU A 16 13.51 -26.06 30.48
C GLU A 16 12.15 -25.72 29.84
N SER A 17 11.12 -25.38 30.62
CA SER A 17 9.81 -24.97 30.08
C SER A 17 9.87 -23.66 29.28
N LEU A 18 10.69 -22.68 29.68
CA LEU A 18 10.88 -21.45 28.90
C LEU A 18 11.58 -21.74 27.56
N GLN A 19 12.53 -22.66 27.55
CA GLN A 19 13.23 -23.07 26.32
C GLN A 19 12.29 -23.83 25.38
N GLU A 20 11.45 -24.71 25.92
CA GLU A 20 10.42 -25.42 25.16
C GLU A 20 9.39 -24.46 24.55
N LEU A 21 8.87 -23.50 25.34
CA LEU A 21 7.98 -22.45 24.82
C LEU A 21 8.64 -21.62 23.71
N GLY A 22 9.93 -21.32 23.83
CA GLY A 22 10.68 -20.62 22.80
C GLY A 22 10.77 -21.41 21.51
N ARG A 23 11.01 -22.73 21.60
CA ARG A 23 11.03 -23.63 20.45
C ARG A 23 9.64 -23.73 19.81
N SER A 24 8.60 -23.98 20.58
CA SER A 24 7.24 -24.07 20.05
C SER A 24 6.78 -22.77 19.40
N LEU A 25 7.15 -21.60 19.95
CA LEU A 25 6.86 -20.32 19.30
C LEU A 25 7.57 -20.17 17.96
N GLN A 26 8.83 -20.60 17.87
CA GLN A 26 9.58 -20.60 16.61
C GLN A 26 8.91 -21.53 15.60
N GLU A 27 8.59 -22.77 15.99
CA GLU A 27 7.87 -23.73 15.14
C GLU A 27 6.53 -23.16 14.64
N CYS A 28 5.72 -22.58 15.52
CA CYS A 28 4.46 -21.93 15.11
C CYS A 28 4.66 -20.75 14.15
N THR A 29 5.78 -20.02 14.27
CA THR A 29 6.09 -18.89 13.38
C THR A 29 6.51 -19.39 11.99
N GLU A 30 7.31 -20.45 11.95
CA GLU A 30 7.70 -21.13 10.70
C GLU A 30 6.49 -21.74 10.00
N ASP A 31 5.59 -22.40 10.76
CA ASP A 31 4.33 -22.92 10.23
C ASP A 31 3.44 -21.81 9.68
N MET A 32 3.32 -20.68 10.38
CA MET A 32 2.54 -19.53 9.91
C MET A 32 3.09 -19.01 8.58
N TRP A 33 4.41 -18.84 8.46
CA TRP A 33 5.03 -18.39 7.20
C TRP A 33 4.77 -19.34 6.04
N LEU A 34 4.79 -20.66 6.29
CA LEU A 34 4.45 -21.66 5.26
C LEU A 34 2.99 -21.53 4.81
N ILE A 35 2.06 -21.35 5.76
CA ILE A 35 0.65 -21.15 5.48
C ILE A 35 0.43 -19.85 4.69
N GLU A 36 1.02 -18.75 5.14
CA GLU A 36 0.94 -17.44 4.48
C GLU A 36 1.45 -17.52 3.04
N GLY A 37 2.63 -18.13 2.81
CA GLY A 37 3.16 -18.33 1.47
C GLY A 37 2.26 -19.19 0.58
N ALA A 38 1.61 -20.21 1.13
CA ALA A 38 0.63 -21.01 0.38
C ALA A 38 -0.64 -20.22 0.03
N LEU A 39 -1.08 -19.31 0.90
CA LEU A 39 -2.24 -18.46 0.67
C LEU A 39 -1.95 -17.33 -0.33
N GLU A 40 -0.74 -16.75 -0.32
CA GLU A 40 -0.36 -15.64 -1.22
C GLU A 40 -0.57 -15.97 -2.70
N VAL A 41 -0.32 -17.22 -3.10
CA VAL A 41 -0.54 -17.70 -4.47
C VAL A 41 -2.00 -17.60 -4.91
N HIS A 42 -2.94 -17.59 -3.95
CA HIS A 42 -4.38 -17.53 -4.19
C HIS A 42 -4.94 -16.10 -4.11
N LEU A 43 -4.10 -15.10 -3.83
CA LEU A 43 -4.56 -13.71 -3.74
C LEU A 43 -4.83 -13.08 -5.12
N GLY A 44 -4.45 -13.72 -6.23
CA GLY A 44 -4.78 -13.23 -7.56
C GLY A 44 -4.06 -11.93 -7.94
N GLU A 45 -4.75 -11.01 -8.61
CA GLU A 45 -4.18 -9.75 -9.10
C GLU A 45 -5.01 -8.54 -8.64
N PHE A 46 -4.31 -7.50 -8.21
CA PHE A 46 -4.89 -6.19 -7.90
C PHE A 46 -4.67 -5.23 -9.06
N HIS A 47 -5.74 -4.93 -9.82
CA HIS A 47 -5.70 -4.05 -10.98
C HIS A 47 -6.06 -2.62 -10.56
N VAL A 48 -5.22 -1.67 -10.98
CA VAL A 48 -5.39 -0.25 -10.68
C VAL A 48 -5.33 0.54 -11.99
N ARG A 49 -6.36 1.36 -12.22
CA ARG A 49 -6.46 2.27 -13.35
C ARG A 49 -6.51 3.72 -12.88
N MET A 50 -5.65 4.55 -13.46
CA MET A 50 -5.60 5.98 -13.19
C MET A 50 -6.83 6.67 -13.76
N LYS A 51 -7.53 7.46 -12.92
CA LYS A 51 -8.67 8.30 -13.38
C LYS A 51 -8.38 9.78 -13.34
N GLY A 52 -7.49 10.23 -12.46
CA GLY A 52 -7.08 11.63 -12.38
C GLY A 52 -6.86 12.13 -10.97
N LEU A 53 -6.32 13.33 -10.86
CA LEU A 53 -6.31 14.11 -9.63
C LEU A 53 -7.58 14.98 -9.55
N VAL A 54 -8.08 15.21 -8.36
CA VAL A 54 -9.21 16.12 -8.11
C VAL A 54 -8.76 17.19 -7.13
N GLY A 55 -8.91 18.46 -7.52
CA GLY A 55 -8.47 19.59 -6.70
C GLY A 55 -8.75 20.91 -7.40
N TYR A 56 -10.02 21.23 -7.64
CA TYR A 56 -10.47 22.34 -8.50
C TYR A 56 -9.72 23.68 -8.35
N ALA A 57 -9.37 24.11 -7.13
CA ALA A 57 -8.65 25.39 -6.92
C ALA A 57 -7.12 25.23 -6.80
N ARG A 58 -6.61 24.01 -6.94
CA ARG A 58 -5.21 23.63 -6.69
C ARG A 58 -4.52 23.05 -7.91
N LEU A 59 -5.27 22.55 -8.89
CA LEU A 59 -4.78 22.04 -10.15
C LEU A 59 -4.97 23.13 -11.21
N CYS A 60 -3.87 23.59 -11.79
CA CYS A 60 -3.87 24.64 -12.80
C CYS A 60 -3.41 24.09 -14.16
N PRO A 61 -3.90 24.63 -15.28
CA PRO A 61 -3.36 24.32 -16.60
C PRO A 61 -1.84 24.45 -16.67
N GLY A 62 -1.20 23.42 -17.22
CA GLY A 62 0.26 23.32 -17.35
C GLY A 62 0.95 22.65 -16.16
N ASP A 63 0.28 22.47 -15.03
CA ASP A 63 0.80 21.71 -13.90
C ASP A 63 1.16 20.29 -14.34
N GLN A 64 2.24 19.77 -13.77
CA GLN A 64 2.71 18.41 -14.00
C GLN A 64 2.84 17.69 -12.67
N TYR A 65 2.40 16.44 -12.64
CA TYR A 65 2.44 15.61 -11.46
C TYR A 65 3.09 14.27 -11.76
N GLU A 66 3.77 13.71 -10.78
CA GLU A 66 4.21 12.32 -10.73
C GLU A 66 3.43 11.61 -9.62
N VAL A 67 2.79 10.49 -9.96
CA VAL A 67 2.17 9.60 -8.99
C VAL A 67 3.00 8.31 -8.94
N LEU A 68 3.51 7.97 -7.77
CA LEU A 68 4.22 6.73 -7.48
C LEU A 68 3.32 5.86 -6.59
N MET A 69 2.87 4.73 -7.12
CA MET A 69 2.15 3.70 -6.37
C MET A 69 3.07 2.51 -6.10
N ARG A 70 3.00 1.96 -4.89
CA ARG A 70 3.81 0.81 -4.49
C ARG A 70 2.98 -0.21 -3.75
N LEU A 71 3.23 -1.48 -4.07
CA LEU A 71 2.75 -2.62 -3.29
C LEU A 71 3.94 -3.54 -3.04
N GLY A 72 4.49 -3.45 -1.83
CA GLY A 72 5.77 -4.04 -1.46
C GLY A 72 6.90 -3.65 -2.42
N ARG A 73 7.41 -4.64 -3.15
CA ARG A 73 8.52 -4.46 -4.12
C ARG A 73 8.07 -3.94 -5.48
N GLN A 74 6.77 -4.03 -5.80
CA GLN A 74 6.23 -3.59 -7.07
C GLN A 74 6.02 -2.09 -7.05
N ARG A 75 6.43 -1.41 -8.13
CA ARG A 75 6.37 0.04 -8.25
C ARG A 75 5.73 0.42 -9.57
N TRP A 76 4.90 1.46 -9.53
CA TRP A 76 4.30 2.08 -10.69
C TRP A 76 4.47 3.58 -10.59
N LYS A 77 5.11 4.16 -11.59
CA LYS A 77 5.35 5.60 -11.64
C LYS A 77 4.76 6.10 -12.93
N LEU A 78 3.82 7.04 -12.80
CA LEU A 78 3.13 7.67 -13.90
C LEU A 78 3.29 9.18 -13.79
N LYS A 79 3.39 9.85 -14.93
CA LYS A 79 3.45 11.30 -15.04
C LYS A 79 2.22 11.80 -15.75
N GLY A 80 1.62 12.85 -15.22
CA GLY A 80 0.47 13.48 -15.81
C GLY A 80 0.61 14.99 -15.91
N ARG A 81 -0.22 15.56 -16.79
CA ARG A 81 -0.32 17.00 -17.04
C ARG A 81 -1.77 17.42 -16.95
N ILE A 82 -2.00 18.60 -16.36
CA ILE A 82 -3.29 19.30 -16.47
C ILE A 82 -3.25 20.12 -17.77
N GLU A 83 -4.18 19.85 -18.67
CA GLU A 83 -4.26 20.50 -19.97
C GLU A 83 -4.96 21.87 -19.88
N SER A 84 -4.97 22.62 -20.98
CA SER A 84 -5.57 23.95 -21.05
C SER A 84 -7.08 23.98 -20.85
N ASP A 85 -7.76 22.85 -21.03
CA ASP A 85 -9.20 22.67 -20.86
C ASP A 85 -9.55 21.94 -19.54
N ASP A 86 -8.61 21.90 -18.59
CA ASP A 86 -8.68 21.17 -17.31
C ASP A 86 -8.78 19.64 -17.44
N SER A 87 -8.69 19.09 -18.66
CA SER A 87 -8.51 17.65 -18.84
C SER A 87 -7.13 17.21 -18.37
N GLN A 88 -6.96 15.91 -18.14
CA GLN A 88 -5.70 15.36 -17.66
C GLN A 88 -5.20 14.27 -18.60
N THR A 89 -3.91 14.32 -18.91
CA THR A 89 -3.21 13.26 -19.64
C THR A 89 -2.26 12.54 -18.70
N TRP A 90 -2.12 11.22 -18.87
CA TRP A 90 -1.21 10.36 -18.09
C TRP A 90 -0.46 9.43 -19.05
N ASP A 91 0.83 9.20 -18.79
CA ASP A 91 1.70 8.38 -19.65
C ASP A 91 1.38 6.87 -19.59
N GLU A 92 0.89 6.39 -18.44
CA GLU A 92 0.39 5.04 -18.24
C GLU A 92 -0.99 5.08 -17.53
N GLU A 93 -1.94 4.29 -18.03
CA GLU A 93 -3.31 4.31 -17.50
C GLU A 93 -3.64 3.17 -16.55
N GLU A 94 -3.01 1.99 -16.67
CA GLU A 94 -3.39 0.81 -15.89
C GLU A 94 -2.19 -0.07 -15.53
N LYS A 95 -2.25 -0.69 -14.35
CA LYS A 95 -1.28 -1.68 -13.90
C LYS A 95 -1.94 -2.77 -13.06
N ALA A 96 -1.48 -4.01 -13.28
CA ALA A 96 -1.71 -5.14 -12.38
C ALA A 96 -0.56 -5.26 -11.35
N PHE A 97 -0.94 -5.42 -10.09
CA PHE A 97 -0.04 -5.75 -8.98
C PHE A 97 -0.34 -7.16 -8.46
N ILE A 98 0.70 -7.85 -8.00
CA ILE A 98 0.58 -9.13 -7.27
C ILE A 98 0.54 -8.85 -5.76
N PRO A 99 -0.61 -8.92 -5.09
CA PRO A 99 -0.72 -8.67 -3.66
C PRO A 99 -0.01 -9.72 -2.81
N THR A 100 0.43 -9.30 -1.62
CA THR A 100 1.09 -10.11 -0.59
C THR A 100 0.47 -9.77 0.76
N LEU A 101 0.47 -10.70 1.72
CA LEU A 101 -0.36 -10.60 2.93
C LEU A 101 0.04 -9.45 3.88
N HIS A 102 1.28 -8.99 3.81
CA HIS A 102 1.85 -8.04 4.78
C HIS A 102 2.23 -6.68 4.19
N GLU A 103 1.82 -6.40 2.95
CA GLU A 103 2.22 -5.16 2.26
C GLU A 103 1.04 -4.22 2.10
N ASN A 104 1.26 -2.96 2.46
CA ASN A 104 0.28 -1.89 2.22
C ASN A 104 0.41 -1.31 0.82
N PHE A 105 -0.65 -0.66 0.37
CA PHE A 105 -0.64 0.11 -0.87
C PHE A 105 -0.22 1.55 -0.57
N GLU A 106 0.99 1.91 -0.98
CA GLU A 106 1.53 3.26 -0.78
C GLU A 106 1.36 4.11 -2.03
N ILE A 107 0.90 5.34 -1.87
CA ILE A 107 0.69 6.32 -2.93
C ILE A 107 1.46 7.59 -2.56
N LYS A 108 2.34 8.04 -3.45
CA LYS A 108 3.03 9.32 -3.31
C LYS A 108 2.74 10.19 -4.52
N VAL A 109 2.32 11.42 -4.28
CA VAL A 109 2.10 12.42 -5.32
C VAL A 109 3.12 13.54 -5.19
N THR A 110 3.73 13.91 -6.31
CA THR A 110 4.75 14.95 -6.39
C THR A 110 4.41 15.90 -7.53
N GLU A 111 4.42 17.21 -7.28
CA GLU A 111 4.29 18.23 -8.30
C GLU A 111 5.68 18.49 -8.94
N LEU A 112 5.75 18.52 -10.26
CA LEU A 112 6.97 18.75 -11.03
C LEU A 112 7.04 20.23 -11.45
N ARG A 113 8.09 20.93 -10.99
CA ARG A 113 8.29 22.36 -11.21
C ARG A 113 9.59 22.61 -11.95
N GLY A 114 9.55 22.41 -13.27
CA GLY A 114 10.72 22.53 -14.14
C GLY A 114 11.84 21.56 -13.74
N LEU A 115 12.94 22.08 -13.21
CA LEU A 115 14.07 21.28 -12.72
C LEU A 115 13.92 20.84 -11.25
N SER A 116 12.87 21.29 -10.56
CA SER A 116 12.59 20.97 -9.15
C SER A 116 11.33 20.12 -9.01
N SER A 117 11.13 19.54 -7.83
CA SER A 117 9.93 18.77 -7.51
C SER A 117 9.48 19.08 -6.07
N LEU A 118 8.17 19.05 -5.84
CA LEU A 118 7.56 19.33 -4.55
C LEU A 118 6.64 18.17 -4.15
N ALA A 119 6.88 17.55 -3.00
CA ALA A 119 5.99 16.53 -2.48
C ALA A 119 4.62 17.15 -2.14
N VAL A 120 3.55 16.59 -2.71
CA VAL A 120 2.17 17.01 -2.42
C VAL A 120 1.63 16.25 -1.23
N GLY A 121 1.88 14.94 -1.19
CA GLY A 121 1.44 14.07 -0.10
C GLY A 121 1.86 12.62 -0.31
N THR A 122 1.85 11.86 0.78
CA THR A 122 2.02 10.41 0.78
C THR A 122 0.90 9.80 1.60
N VAL A 123 0.27 8.76 1.07
CA VAL A 123 -0.83 8.04 1.70
C VAL A 123 -0.48 6.56 1.70
N THR A 124 -0.78 5.89 2.82
CA THR A 124 -0.69 4.45 2.94
C THR A 124 -2.10 3.93 3.16
N CYS A 125 -2.55 3.03 2.28
CA CYS A 125 -3.84 2.36 2.38
C CYS A 125 -3.63 0.90 2.76
N ASP A 126 -4.51 0.35 3.59
CA ASP A 126 -4.59 -1.10 3.77
C ASP A 126 -5.10 -1.70 2.45
N ILE A 127 -4.39 -2.68 1.90
CA ILE A 127 -4.78 -3.26 0.62
C ILE A 127 -6.09 -4.06 0.71
N THR A 128 -6.44 -4.54 1.92
CA THR A 128 -7.68 -5.28 2.15
C THR A 128 -8.93 -4.41 1.96
N ASP A 129 -8.81 -3.09 2.07
CA ASP A 129 -9.90 -2.13 1.81
C ASP A 129 -10.35 -2.17 0.34
N PHE A 130 -9.53 -2.69 -0.58
CA PHE A 130 -9.82 -2.76 -2.00
C PHE A 130 -10.32 -4.12 -2.47
N PHE A 131 -10.54 -5.07 -1.56
CA PHE A 131 -10.91 -6.45 -1.90
C PHE A 131 -12.36 -6.54 -2.40
N THR A 132 -12.53 -6.45 -3.72
CA THR A 132 -13.84 -6.62 -4.38
C THR A 132 -13.71 -7.16 -5.78
N THR A 133 -14.68 -7.99 -6.16
CA THR A 133 -14.75 -8.70 -7.44
C THR A 133 -15.35 -7.85 -8.57
N ARG A 134 -15.69 -6.58 -8.30
CA ARG A 134 -16.25 -5.66 -9.29
C ARG A 134 -15.38 -4.39 -9.40
N PRO A 135 -15.17 -3.88 -10.62
CA PRO A 135 -14.49 -2.59 -10.79
C PRO A 135 -15.28 -1.51 -10.07
N HIS A 136 -14.59 -0.67 -9.31
CA HIS A 136 -15.20 0.50 -8.69
C HIS A 136 -14.17 1.62 -8.53
N VAL A 137 -14.66 2.85 -8.44
CA VAL A 137 -13.83 4.04 -8.28
C VAL A 137 -13.64 4.34 -6.80
N ILE A 138 -12.39 4.51 -6.39
CA ILE A 138 -11.99 4.99 -5.08
C ILE A 138 -11.45 6.42 -5.19
N VAL A 139 -11.56 7.15 -4.10
CA VAL A 139 -11.02 8.51 -3.97
C VAL A 139 -10.13 8.56 -2.74
N VAL A 140 -8.86 8.86 -2.94
CA VAL A 140 -7.84 8.91 -1.88
C VAL A 140 -7.49 10.37 -1.63
N ASP A 141 -7.66 10.83 -0.39
CA ASP A 141 -7.24 12.17 0.02
C ASP A 141 -5.71 12.22 0.14
N ILE A 142 -5.04 12.95 -0.75
CA ILE A 142 -3.58 12.98 -0.84
C ILE A 142 -2.99 13.98 0.15
N THR A 143 -3.62 15.14 0.29
CA THR A 143 -3.25 16.14 1.30
C THR A 143 -4.07 15.91 2.56
N GLU A 144 -3.52 16.20 3.73
CA GLU A 144 -4.22 16.05 5.04
C GLU A 144 -5.58 16.78 5.09
N LEU A 145 -5.70 17.92 4.41
CA LEU A 145 -6.94 18.70 4.33
C LEU A 145 -7.88 18.24 3.19
N GLY A 146 -7.54 17.18 2.45
CA GLY A 146 -8.33 16.66 1.33
C GLY A 146 -8.46 17.62 0.13
N THR A 147 -7.59 18.63 0.02
CA THR A 147 -7.62 19.64 -1.04
C THR A 147 -7.14 19.13 -2.40
N ILE A 148 -6.27 18.12 -2.41
CA ILE A 148 -5.94 17.32 -3.58
C ILE A 148 -6.28 15.88 -3.24
N LYS A 149 -7.01 15.23 -4.15
CA LYS A 149 -7.42 13.83 -4.08
C LYS A 149 -6.95 13.09 -5.33
N LEU A 150 -6.77 11.79 -5.22
CA LEU A 150 -6.47 10.90 -6.33
C LEU A 150 -7.66 9.98 -6.57
N GLN A 151 -8.16 9.93 -7.81
CA GLN A 151 -9.17 8.98 -8.24
C GLN A 151 -8.52 7.80 -8.96
N LEU A 152 -8.85 6.60 -8.51
CA LEU A 152 -8.41 5.34 -9.12
C LEU A 152 -9.65 4.48 -9.33
N GLU A 153 -9.67 3.71 -10.40
CA GLU A 153 -10.57 2.55 -10.50
C GLU A 153 -9.77 1.30 -10.14
N VAL A 154 -10.31 0.51 -9.23
CA VAL A 154 -9.64 -0.69 -8.72
C VAL A 154 -10.51 -1.92 -8.90
N LEU A 155 -9.85 -3.05 -9.10
CA LEU A 155 -10.49 -4.35 -9.29
C LEU A 155 -9.57 -5.45 -8.77
N TRP A 156 -10.13 -6.38 -8.01
CA TRP A 156 -9.46 -7.61 -7.60
C TRP A 156 -9.89 -8.78 -8.49
N LYS A 157 -8.94 -9.48 -9.09
CA LYS A 157 -9.18 -10.66 -9.95
C LYS A 157 -8.54 -11.92 -9.41
#